data_AF-A0A8J4T6I4-F1
#
_entry.id   AF-A0A8J4T6I4-F1
#
_cell.length_a   1.000
_cell.length_b   1.000
_cell.length_c   1.000
_cell.angle_alpha   90.00
_cell.angle_beta   90.00
_cell.angle_gamma   90.00
#
_symmetry.space_group_name_H-M   'P 1'
#
loop_
_entity.id
_entity.type
_entity.pdbx_description
1 polymer ?
#
loop_
_entity_poly.entity_id
_entity_poly.type
_entity_poly.pdbx_seq_one_letter_code
_entity_poly.pdbx_strand_id
1 'polypeptide(L)'
;MQGWSFESISQLRFAELPISSRLTNLVRSIGLRTLGDLNGQSPFELLRCKNCGWRTVLEIRHLIERAISGEFDEAQIEESARPTELLRLLEEGIAKLSPRDKHLLLARIGGEDVPPATLEELGQQHALTRARVQQILKRTLNALKKTWGHGATAPRSGEETLFFEHLPTDSRIARAVDR
;
A
#
# COMPACT_ATOMS: atom_id res chain seq x y z
N MET A 1 1.27 13.43 27.62
CA MET A 1 2.55 13.50 26.91
C MET A 1 2.89 12.09 26.43
N GLN A 2 2.38 11.68 25.27
CA GLN A 2 2.76 10.40 24.67
C GLN A 2 3.98 10.65 23.81
N GLY A 3 5.15 10.21 24.28
CA GLY A 3 6.39 10.29 23.53
C GLY A 3 6.39 9.24 22.43
N TRP A 4 5.97 9.63 21.22
CA TRP A 4 6.28 8.90 20.01
C TRP A 4 7.75 9.19 19.70
N SER A 5 8.66 8.29 20.04
CA SER A 5 10.06 8.48 19.66
C SER A 5 10.19 8.23 18.16
N PHE A 6 10.71 9.23 17.45
CA PHE A 6 11.22 9.12 16.09
C PHE A 6 12.10 7.86 15.89
N GLU A 7 12.71 7.39 16.96
CA GLU A 7 13.51 6.17 17.05
C GLU A 7 12.75 4.91 16.61
N SER A 8 11.49 4.72 17.01
CA SER A 8 10.71 3.53 16.64
C SER A 8 10.39 3.47 15.14
N ILE A 9 9.98 4.60 14.55
CA ILE A 9 9.66 4.64 13.11
C ILE A 9 10.91 4.57 12.23
N SER A 10 12.07 5.03 12.73
CA SER A 10 13.32 5.08 11.97
C SER A 10 13.86 3.70 11.59
N GLN A 11 13.50 2.66 12.37
CA GLN A 11 13.95 1.29 12.18
C GLN A 11 13.13 0.51 11.13
N LEU A 12 11.95 1.02 10.75
CA LEU A 12 11.06 0.38 9.79
C LEU A 12 11.75 0.23 8.43
N ARG A 13 11.83 -1.02 7.94
CA ARG A 13 12.53 -1.36 6.70
C ARG A 13 11.61 -1.24 5.50
N PHE A 14 12.06 -0.59 4.42
CA PHE A 14 11.26 -0.49 3.19
C PHE A 14 10.86 -1.83 2.57
N ALA A 15 11.62 -2.90 2.83
CA ALA A 15 11.32 -4.24 2.32
C ALA A 15 10.09 -4.89 2.99
N GLU A 16 9.73 -4.43 4.19
CA GLU A 16 8.62 -4.95 5.00
C GLU A 16 7.38 -4.06 4.90
N LEU A 17 7.52 -2.85 4.36
CA LEU A 17 6.44 -1.88 4.24
C LEU A 17 5.62 -2.10 2.96
N PRO A 18 4.30 -1.80 2.99
CA PRO A 18 3.42 -1.92 1.84
C PRO A 18 3.62 -0.76 0.85
N ILE A 19 4.70 -0.83 0.07
CA ILE A 19 5.12 0.18 -0.91
C ILE A 19 4.99 -0.31 -2.36
N SER A 20 4.88 0.64 -3.29
CA SER A 20 4.80 0.39 -4.72
C SER A 20 6.13 -0.11 -5.30
N SER A 21 6.07 -0.77 -6.45
CA SER A 21 7.28 -1.17 -7.18
C SER A 21 8.15 0.03 -7.59
N ARG A 22 7.55 1.21 -7.79
CA ARG A 22 8.31 2.44 -8.10
C ARG A 22 9.12 2.88 -6.90
N LEU A 23 8.49 2.98 -5.72
CA LEU A 23 9.20 3.33 -4.50
C LEU A 23 10.24 2.26 -4.14
N THR A 24 9.90 0.97 -4.28
CA THR A 24 10.84 -0.15 -4.07
C THR A 24 12.09 -0.01 -4.95
N ASN A 25 11.91 0.30 -6.24
CA ASN A 25 13.04 0.46 -7.15
C ASN A 25 13.85 1.72 -6.86
N LEU A 26 13.18 2.81 -6.47
CA LEU A 26 13.84 4.03 -6.03
C LEU A 26 14.74 3.73 -4.83
N VAL A 27 14.19 3.28 -3.70
CA VAL A 27 14.95 3.05 -2.46
C VAL A 27 16.13 2.09 -2.68
N ARG A 28 15.94 1.04 -3.50
CA ARG A 28 17.03 0.13 -3.89
C ARG A 28 18.12 0.83 -4.70
N SER A 29 17.75 1.71 -5.63
CA SER A 29 18.69 2.41 -6.52
C SER A 29 19.55 3.46 -5.79
N ILE A 30 18.99 4.10 -4.77
CA ILE A 30 19.69 5.12 -3.95
C ILE A 30 20.22 4.55 -2.63
N GLY A 31 20.02 3.26 -2.37
CA GLY A 31 20.60 2.56 -1.22
C GLY A 31 19.87 2.75 0.12
N LEU A 32 18.65 3.29 0.12
CA LEU A 32 17.86 3.45 1.33
C LEU A 32 17.27 2.10 1.77
N ARG A 33 17.41 1.78 3.05
CA ARG A 33 16.94 0.53 3.67
C ARG A 33 15.83 0.76 4.67
N THR A 34 15.85 1.87 5.40
CA THR A 34 14.85 2.19 6.44
C THR A 34 14.25 3.59 6.26
N LEU A 35 13.13 3.86 6.94
CA LEU A 35 12.56 5.21 6.99
C LEU A 35 13.53 6.22 7.62
N GLY A 36 14.41 5.79 8.53
CA GLY A 36 15.46 6.63 9.10
C GLY A 36 16.44 7.15 8.06
N ASP A 37 16.71 6.40 6.99
CA ASP A 37 17.62 6.82 5.91
C ASP A 37 17.05 8.00 5.08
N LEU A 38 15.75 8.29 5.20
CA LEU A 38 15.15 9.50 4.62
C LEU A 38 15.49 10.76 5.41
N ASN A 39 16.04 10.64 6.62
CA ASN A 39 16.37 11.80 7.43
C ASN A 39 17.44 12.64 6.73
N GLY A 40 17.18 13.94 6.57
CA GLY A 40 18.06 14.84 5.83
C GLY A 40 17.87 14.84 4.32
N GLN A 41 17.04 13.95 3.74
CA GLN A 41 16.64 14.03 2.34
C GLN A 41 15.46 15.01 2.17
N SER A 42 15.61 15.97 1.27
CA SER A 42 14.53 16.87 0.87
C SER A 42 13.68 16.24 -0.26
N PRO A 43 12.40 16.64 -0.39
CA PRO A 43 11.57 16.22 -1.54
C PRO A 43 12.23 16.54 -2.89
N PHE A 44 12.93 17.68 -2.97
CA PHE A 44 13.63 18.12 -4.17
C PHE A 44 14.82 17.23 -4.53
N GLU A 45 15.61 16.79 -3.55
CA GLU A 45 16.72 15.86 -3.78
C GLU A 45 16.22 14.50 -4.28
N LEU A 46 15.10 14.02 -3.73
CA LEU A 46 14.47 12.80 -4.23
C LEU A 46 13.98 12.95 -5.66
N LEU A 47 13.38 14.09 -6.03
CA LEU A 47 12.94 14.34 -7.41
C LEU A 47 14.08 14.40 -8.43
N ARG A 48 15.32 14.68 -7.99
CA ARG A 48 16.51 14.62 -8.84
C ARG A 48 16.97 13.18 -9.12
N CYS A 49 16.49 12.20 -8.36
CA CYS A 49 16.82 10.80 -8.56
C CYS A 49 16.13 10.22 -9.80
N LYS A 50 16.85 9.37 -10.54
CA LYS A 50 16.30 8.71 -11.74
C LYS A 50 15.05 7.89 -11.37
N ASN A 51 13.99 8.03 -12.17
CA ASN A 51 12.69 7.35 -11.97
C ASN A 51 11.92 7.77 -10.71
N CYS A 52 12.30 8.87 -10.04
CA CYS A 52 11.50 9.46 -8.98
C CYS A 52 10.61 10.57 -9.55
N GLY A 53 9.29 10.39 -9.42
CA GLY A 53 8.32 11.43 -9.75
C GLY A 53 7.55 11.88 -8.51
N TRP A 54 6.78 12.95 -8.65
CA TRP A 54 5.99 13.53 -7.55
C TRP A 54 5.09 12.49 -6.84
N ARG A 55 4.48 11.57 -7.60
CA ARG A 55 3.68 10.47 -7.03
C ARG A 55 4.47 9.58 -6.06
N THR A 56 5.74 9.35 -6.33
CA THR A 56 6.62 8.56 -5.45
C THR A 56 7.01 9.34 -4.20
N VAL A 57 7.21 10.66 -4.32
CA VAL A 57 7.43 11.53 -3.17
C VAL A 57 6.20 11.60 -2.26
N LEU A 58 5.01 11.73 -2.86
CA LEU A 58 3.75 11.70 -2.12
C LEU A 58 3.53 10.35 -1.41
N GLU A 59 3.87 9.25 -2.08
CA GLU A 59 3.85 7.92 -1.49
C GLU A 59 4.77 7.82 -0.26
N ILE A 60 5.99 8.35 -0.32
CA ILE A 60 6.91 8.40 0.82
C ILE A 60 6.31 9.19 1.98
N ARG A 61 5.75 10.38 1.70
CA ARG A 61 5.11 11.20 2.74
C ARG A 61 3.97 10.44 3.42
N HIS A 62 3.08 9.84 2.64
CA HIS A 62 1.94 9.11 3.19
C HIS A 62 2.37 7.87 3.99
N LEU A 63 3.44 7.20 3.56
CA LEU A 63 4.04 6.09 4.31
C LEU A 63 4.55 6.53 5.69
N ILE A 64 5.16 7.71 5.78
CA ILE A 64 5.61 8.29 7.06
C ILE A 64 4.42 8.63 7.95
N GLU A 65 3.38 9.25 7.41
CA GLU A 65 2.15 9.58 8.18
C GLU A 65 1.52 8.32 8.81
N ARG A 66 1.48 7.20 8.06
CA ARG A 66 0.99 5.91 8.54
C ARG A 66 1.88 5.28 9.61
N ALA A 67 3.20 5.41 9.43
CA ALA A 67 4.15 4.95 10.44
C ALA A 67 3.98 5.73 11.75
N ILE A 68 3.77 7.05 11.65
CA ILE A 68 3.52 7.92 12.81
C ILE A 68 2.17 7.61 13.47
N SER A 69 1.15 7.18 12.72
CA SER A 69 -0.12 6.74 13.32
C SER A 69 -0.03 5.38 14.01
N GLY A 70 1.14 4.73 14.00
CA GLY A 70 1.35 3.41 14.61
C GLY A 70 0.83 2.24 13.78
N GLU A 71 0.53 2.44 12.49
CA GLU A 71 -0.06 1.40 11.64
C GLU A 71 0.84 0.15 11.50
N PHE A 72 2.16 0.32 11.64
CA PHE A 72 3.15 -0.74 11.49
C PHE A 72 3.71 -1.24 12.83
N ASP A 73 3.12 -0.85 13.96
CA ASP A 73 3.52 -1.33 15.27
C ASP A 73 2.90 -2.70 15.55
N GLU A 74 3.69 -3.77 15.34
CA GLU A 74 3.26 -5.16 15.58
C GLU A 74 2.81 -5.40 17.02
N ALA A 75 3.31 -4.62 17.99
CA ALA A 75 2.96 -4.77 19.40
C ALA A 75 1.50 -4.41 19.72
N GLN A 76 0.79 -3.76 18.79
CA GLN A 76 -0.61 -3.35 18.99
C GLN A 76 -1.63 -4.44 18.67
N ILE A 77 -1.22 -5.55 18.05
CA ILE A 77 -2.12 -6.65 17.73
C ILE A 77 -1.85 -7.81 18.70
N GLU A 78 -2.76 -8.06 19.64
CA GLU A 78 -2.71 -9.27 20.47
C GLU A 78 -2.61 -10.52 19.59
N GLU A 79 -1.69 -11.44 19.92
CA GLU A 79 -1.43 -12.69 19.17
C GLU A 79 -2.72 -13.49 18.93
N SER A 80 -3.59 -13.54 19.93
CA SER A 80 -4.90 -14.19 19.89
C SER A 80 -5.91 -13.50 18.96
N ALA A 81 -5.78 -12.19 18.72
CA ALA A 81 -6.70 -11.39 17.90
C ALA A 81 -6.31 -11.34 16.42
N ARG A 82 -5.05 -11.68 16.08
CA ARG A 82 -4.52 -11.64 14.70
C ARG A 82 -5.38 -12.39 13.66
N PRO A 83 -5.81 -13.64 13.89
CA PRO A 83 -6.62 -14.35 12.90
C PRO A 83 -7.96 -13.67 12.62
N THR A 84 -8.61 -13.16 13.67
CA THR A 84 -9.90 -12.48 13.59
C THR A 84 -9.80 -11.16 12.83
N GLU A 85 -8.77 -10.36 13.13
CA GLU A 85 -8.54 -9.09 12.46
C GLU A 85 -8.19 -9.30 10.98
N LEU A 86 -7.37 -10.30 10.67
CA LEU A 86 -7.08 -10.67 9.29
C LEU A 86 -8.35 -11.04 8.53
N LEU A 87 -9.22 -11.89 9.11
CA LEU A 87 -10.50 -12.25 8.50
C LEU A 87 -11.40 -11.04 8.26
N ARG A 88 -11.51 -10.13 9.25
CA ARG A 88 -12.28 -8.89 9.12
C ARG A 88 -11.79 -8.04 7.93
N LEU A 89 -10.48 -7.86 7.80
CA LEU A 89 -9.88 -7.10 6.69
C LEU A 89 -10.09 -7.79 5.34
N LEU A 90 -10.00 -9.12 5.28
CA LEU A 90 -10.32 -9.90 4.08
C LEU A 90 -11.77 -9.67 3.67
N GLU A 91 -12.73 -9.81 4.60
CA GLU A 91 -14.16 -9.64 4.36
C GLU A 91 -14.48 -8.24 3.83
N GLU A 92 -13.94 -7.18 4.46
CA GLU A 92 -14.13 -5.79 4.02
C GLU A 92 -13.52 -5.53 2.64
N GLY A 93 -12.35 -6.10 2.33
CA GLY A 93 -11.73 -5.99 1.02
C GLY A 93 -12.56 -6.68 -0.06
N ILE A 94 -13.01 -7.91 0.20
CA ILE A 94 -13.83 -8.69 -0.73
C ILE A 94 -15.20 -8.04 -0.94
N ALA A 95 -15.79 -7.40 0.07
CA ALA A 95 -17.06 -6.70 -0.02
C ALA A 95 -17.04 -5.53 -1.03
N LYS A 96 -15.86 -4.93 -1.29
CA LYS A 96 -15.69 -3.85 -2.28
C LYS A 96 -15.58 -4.33 -3.72
N LEU A 97 -15.44 -5.65 -3.95
CA LEU A 97 -15.33 -6.21 -5.29
C LEU A 97 -16.67 -6.25 -6.00
N SER A 98 -16.65 -6.14 -7.33
CA SER A 98 -17.86 -6.36 -8.13
C SER A 98 -18.35 -7.80 -7.96
N PRO A 99 -19.67 -8.08 -8.08
CA PRO A 99 -20.20 -9.44 -7.92
C PRO A 99 -19.50 -10.47 -8.81
N ARG A 100 -19.20 -10.09 -10.05
CA ARG A 100 -18.47 -10.93 -11.00
C ARG A 100 -17.04 -11.20 -10.54
N ASP A 101 -16.30 -10.16 -10.16
CA ASP A 101 -14.89 -10.32 -9.80
C ASP A 101 -14.74 -11.05 -8.46
N LYS A 102 -15.70 -10.86 -7.53
CA LYS A 102 -15.82 -11.64 -6.29
C LYS A 102 -16.06 -13.13 -6.60
N HIS A 103 -17.02 -13.45 -7.47
CA HIS A 103 -17.28 -14.84 -7.87
C HIS A 103 -16.06 -15.49 -8.52
N LEU A 104 -15.43 -14.82 -9.49
CA LEU A 104 -14.22 -15.32 -10.16
C LEU A 104 -13.09 -15.60 -9.17
N LEU A 105 -12.89 -14.69 -8.19
CA LEU A 105 -11.86 -14.84 -7.17
C LEU A 105 -12.16 -16.01 -6.23
N LEU A 106 -13.36 -16.07 -5.66
CA LEU A 106 -13.75 -17.10 -4.69
C LEU A 106 -13.76 -18.50 -5.33
N ALA A 107 -14.32 -18.63 -6.53
CA ALA A 107 -14.31 -19.90 -7.26
C ALA A 107 -12.89 -20.37 -7.59
N ARG A 108 -11.94 -19.44 -7.80
CA ARG A 108 -10.53 -19.79 -8.05
C ARG A 108 -9.75 -20.18 -6.80
N ILE A 109 -10.13 -19.63 -5.64
CA ILE A 109 -9.58 -20.02 -4.33
C ILE A 109 -10.10 -21.41 -3.95
N GLY A 110 -11.38 -21.68 -4.22
CA GLY A 110 -12.05 -22.89 -3.77
C GLY A 110 -12.48 -22.80 -2.31
N GLY A 111 -12.89 -23.92 -1.75
CA GLY A 111 -13.24 -24.09 -0.33
C GLY A 111 -12.89 -25.50 0.13
N GLU A 112 -13.18 -25.81 1.39
CA GLU A 112 -12.88 -27.12 2.00
C GLU A 112 -13.50 -28.28 1.18
N ASP A 113 -14.72 -28.10 0.68
CA ASP A 113 -15.45 -29.09 -0.12
C ASP A 113 -15.57 -28.73 -1.61
N VAL A 114 -15.00 -27.60 -2.04
CA VAL A 114 -15.16 -27.09 -3.41
C VAL A 114 -13.78 -26.94 -4.06
N PRO A 115 -13.44 -27.77 -5.07
CA PRO A 115 -12.16 -27.65 -5.73
C PRO A 115 -12.04 -26.31 -6.46
N PRO A 116 -10.82 -25.73 -6.54
CA PRO A 116 -10.61 -24.47 -7.21
C PRO A 116 -10.87 -24.60 -8.71
N ALA A 117 -11.78 -23.79 -9.23
CA ALA A 117 -12.11 -23.76 -10.65
C ALA A 117 -10.90 -23.34 -11.49
N THR A 118 -10.76 -23.95 -12.66
CA THR A 118 -9.70 -23.57 -13.60
C THR A 118 -10.05 -22.25 -14.30
N LEU A 119 -9.02 -21.57 -14.84
CA LEU A 119 -9.23 -20.34 -15.61
C LEU A 119 -10.06 -20.57 -16.89
N GLU A 120 -10.06 -21.79 -17.40
CA GLU A 120 -10.79 -22.19 -18.59
C GLU A 120 -12.27 -22.42 -18.27
N GLU A 121 -12.58 -23.15 -17.20
CA GLU A 121 -13.94 -23.33 -16.68
C GLU A 121 -14.60 -21.99 -16.34
N LEU A 122 -13.89 -21.11 -15.63
CA LEU A 122 -14.36 -19.76 -15.33
C LEU A 122 -14.55 -18.90 -16.59
N GLY A 123 -13.71 -19.13 -17.60
CA GLY A 123 -13.86 -18.49 -18.90
C GLY A 123 -15.17 -18.89 -19.56
N GLN A 124 -15.44 -20.20 -19.63
CA GLN A 124 -16.68 -20.74 -20.18
C GLN A 124 -17.91 -20.24 -19.42
N GLN A 125 -17.88 -20.28 -18.08
CA GLN A 125 -19.01 -19.84 -17.24
C GLN A 125 -19.38 -18.35 -17.42
N HIS A 126 -18.39 -17.49 -17.67
CA HIS A 126 -18.60 -16.05 -17.81
C HIS A 126 -18.53 -15.53 -19.25
N ALA A 127 -18.49 -16.41 -20.25
CA ALA A 127 -18.27 -16.04 -21.66
C ALA A 127 -17.01 -15.17 -21.87
N LEU A 128 -15.92 -15.53 -21.20
CA LEU A 128 -14.61 -14.87 -21.26
C LEU A 128 -13.53 -15.84 -21.74
N THR A 129 -12.48 -15.30 -22.36
CA THR A 129 -11.29 -16.12 -22.64
C THR A 129 -10.50 -16.41 -21.37
N ARG A 130 -9.79 -17.54 -21.33
CA ARG A 130 -8.85 -17.90 -20.25
C ARG A 130 -7.91 -16.74 -19.87
N ALA A 131 -7.32 -16.09 -20.88
CA ALA A 131 -6.42 -14.96 -20.67
C ALA A 131 -7.13 -13.75 -20.04
N ARG A 132 -8.40 -13.50 -20.42
CA ARG A 132 -9.18 -12.42 -19.84
C ARG A 132 -9.52 -12.67 -18.38
N VAL A 133 -9.88 -13.91 -18.01
CA VAL A 133 -10.10 -14.30 -16.60
C VAL A 133 -8.82 -14.06 -15.79
N GLN A 134 -7.66 -14.48 -16.30
CA GLN A 134 -6.38 -14.26 -15.63
C GLN A 134 -6.08 -12.76 -15.41
N GLN A 135 -6.34 -11.91 -16.41
CA GLN A 135 -6.17 -10.47 -16.30
C GLN A 135 -7.10 -9.86 -15.24
N ILE A 136 -8.36 -10.30 -15.19
CA ILE A 136 -9.33 -9.84 -14.19
C ILE A 136 -8.84 -10.22 -12.80
N LEU A 137 -8.52 -11.50 -12.56
CA LEU A 137 -8.02 -11.97 -11.26
C LEU A 137 -6.78 -11.21 -10.80
N LYS A 138 -5.81 -10.97 -11.71
CA LYS A 138 -4.62 -10.17 -11.42
C LYS A 138 -4.99 -8.73 -11.01
N ARG A 139 -5.95 -8.11 -11.69
CA ARG A 139 -6.45 -6.77 -11.35
C ARG A 139 -7.18 -6.77 -10.01
N THR A 140 -8.02 -7.76 -9.76
CA THR A 140 -8.75 -7.95 -8.50
C THR A 140 -7.79 -8.10 -7.32
N LEU A 141 -6.78 -8.97 -7.43
CA LEU A 141 -5.76 -9.13 -6.39
C LEU A 141 -4.96 -7.84 -6.17
N ASN A 142 -4.62 -7.11 -7.23
CA ASN A 142 -3.97 -5.81 -7.09
C ASN A 142 -4.87 -4.76 -6.44
N ALA A 143 -6.19 -4.80 -6.67
CA ALA A 143 -7.15 -3.94 -6.00
C ALA A 143 -7.26 -4.30 -4.51
N LEU A 144 -7.34 -5.60 -4.18
CA LEU A 144 -7.36 -6.08 -2.80
C LEU A 144 -6.08 -5.72 -2.03
N LYS A 145 -4.91 -5.84 -2.67
CA LYS A 145 -3.64 -5.39 -2.08
C LYS A 145 -3.64 -3.89 -1.78
N LYS A 146 -4.29 -3.08 -2.62
CA LYS A 146 -4.43 -1.64 -2.37
C LYS A 146 -5.44 -1.34 -1.27
N THR A 147 -6.49 -2.15 -1.12
CA THR A 147 -7.44 -1.99 -0.02
C THR A 147 -6.83 -2.44 1.30
N TRP A 148 -6.07 -3.53 1.37
CA TRP A 148 -5.42 -3.91 2.64
C TRP A 148 -4.18 -3.06 2.94
N GLY A 149 -3.62 -2.41 1.93
CA GLY A 149 -2.75 -1.25 2.13
C GLY A 149 -3.54 0.01 2.47
N HIS A 150 -4.50 -0.06 3.41
CA HIS A 150 -5.44 1.02 3.80
C HIS A 150 -4.77 2.23 4.49
N GLY A 151 -3.57 2.59 4.04
CA GLY A 151 -3.14 3.96 3.83
C GLY A 151 -2.49 4.08 2.44
N ALA A 152 -3.25 3.88 1.39
CA ALA A 152 -2.93 4.36 0.06
C ALA A 152 -4.13 5.19 -0.39
N THR A 153 -4.32 6.32 0.29
CA THR A 153 -5.14 7.39 -0.25
C THR A 153 -4.47 7.83 -1.56
N ALA A 154 -4.95 7.29 -2.67
CA ALA A 154 -4.77 8.01 -3.93
C ALA A 154 -5.44 9.37 -3.70
N PRO A 155 -4.75 10.51 -3.95
CA PRO A 155 -5.37 11.81 -3.80
C PRO A 155 -6.66 11.81 -4.63
N ARG A 156 -7.76 12.23 -4.02
CA ARG A 156 -9.00 12.49 -4.75
C ARG A 156 -8.66 13.50 -5.83
N SER A 157 -8.97 13.20 -7.08
CA SER A 157 -8.78 14.10 -8.22
C SER A 157 -9.43 15.45 -7.91
N GLY A 158 -8.63 16.43 -7.50
CA GLY A 158 -9.10 17.71 -6.95
C GLY A 158 -8.15 18.33 -5.90
N GLU A 159 -7.36 17.54 -5.18
CA GLU A 159 -6.40 18.06 -4.17
C GLU A 159 -5.04 18.51 -4.76
N GLU A 160 -4.81 18.24 -6.05
CA GLU A 160 -3.57 18.62 -6.74
C GLU A 160 -3.41 20.16 -6.87
N THR A 161 -4.52 20.91 -6.87
CA THR A 161 -4.50 22.37 -7.13
C THR A 161 -4.26 23.19 -5.86
N LEU A 162 -4.74 22.74 -4.69
CA LEU A 162 -4.56 23.46 -3.42
C LEU A 162 -3.16 23.26 -2.80
N PHE A 163 -2.37 22.34 -3.35
CA PHE A 163 -1.05 21.99 -2.83
C PHE A 163 0.07 22.93 -3.33
N PHE A 164 -0.12 23.62 -4.47
CA PHE A 164 0.90 24.49 -5.05
C PHE A 164 1.12 25.81 -4.28
N GLU A 165 0.11 26.31 -3.55
CA GLU A 165 0.20 27.62 -2.88
C GLU A 165 0.79 27.57 -1.46
N HIS A 166 0.88 26.39 -0.84
CA HIS A 166 1.22 26.26 0.58
C HIS A 166 2.39 25.31 0.87
N LEU A 167 3.28 25.07 -0.09
CA LEU A 167 4.52 24.35 0.18
C LEU A 167 5.49 25.26 0.95
N PRO A 168 5.78 25.00 2.24
CA PRO A 168 6.92 25.65 2.87
C PRO A 168 8.19 25.20 2.14
N THR A 169 8.97 26.17 1.69
CA THR A 169 10.28 26.01 1.03
C THR A 169 11.31 25.29 1.91
N ASP A 170 10.96 24.94 3.15
CA ASP A 170 11.86 24.43 4.18
C ASP A 170 11.92 22.88 4.25
N SER A 171 12.46 22.35 3.15
CA SER A 171 13.69 21.55 3.09
C SER A 171 13.88 20.18 3.76
N ARG A 172 12.96 19.52 4.50
CA ARG A 172 13.20 18.13 4.96
C ARG A 172 11.93 17.28 5.11
N ILE A 173 11.93 16.07 4.53
CA ILE A 173 10.81 15.10 4.60
C ILE A 173 10.48 14.71 6.05
N ALA A 174 11.47 14.77 6.95
CA ALA A 174 11.34 14.36 8.35
C ALA A 174 10.99 15.49 9.35
N ARG A 175 11.00 16.79 8.98
CA ARG A 175 10.80 17.89 9.95
C ARG A 175 9.33 18.17 10.33
N ALA A 176 8.37 17.45 9.74
CA ALA A 176 6.94 17.64 10.04
C ALA A 176 6.46 16.96 11.34
N VAL A 177 7.36 16.28 12.08
CA VAL A 177 7.03 15.47 13.26
C VAL A 177 7.23 16.21 14.60
N ASP A 178 7.85 17.39 14.59
CA ASP A 178 8.20 18.16 15.80
C ASP A 178 7.32 19.42 16.04
N ARG A 179 6.04 19.41 15.64
CA ARG A 179 5.10 20.49 16.02
C ARG A 179 3.79 19.98 16.55
#